data_AF-A0A8J6QKJ6-F1
#
_entry.id   AF-A0A8J6QKJ6-F1
#
_cell.length_a   1.000
_cell.length_b   1.000
_cell.length_c   1.000
_cell.angle_alpha   90.00
_cell.angle_beta   90.00
_cell.angle_gamma   90.00
#
_symmetry.space_group_name_H-M   'P 1'
#
loop_
_entity.id
_entity.type
_entity.pdbx_description
1 polymer ?
#
loop_
_entity_poly.entity_id
_entity_poly.type
_entity_poly.pdbx_seq_one_letter_code
_entity_poly.pdbx_strand_id
1 'polypeptide(L)'
;MDNKLEQLFYIALGGALSVKEKLENNSEEVKKWQSEAEANARAFLDELSQRGAQEKDQVKDLLREQIKEVINELGLVTRVDLEELKKDLKTK
;
A
#
# COMPACT_ATOMS: atom_id res chain seq x y z
N MET A 1 -1.77 12.13 19.61
CA MET A 1 -1.19 11.53 18.38
C MET A 1 -1.49 12.44 17.18
N ASP A 2 -1.48 13.76 17.40
CA ASP A 2 -2.21 14.70 16.54
C ASP A 2 -1.36 15.40 15.48
N ASN A 3 -0.03 15.14 15.46
CA ASN A 3 0.91 15.84 14.57
C ASN A 3 1.33 15.01 13.34
N LYS A 4 0.91 13.75 13.21
CA LYS A 4 1.32 12.90 12.06
C LYS A 4 0.68 13.34 10.75
N LEU A 5 -0.57 13.80 10.80
CA LEU A 5 -1.29 14.28 9.61
C LEU A 5 -0.69 15.59 9.10
N GLU A 6 -0.34 16.48 10.02
CA GLU A 6 0.34 17.74 9.76
C GLU A 6 1.75 17.52 9.19
N GLN A 7 2.51 16.57 9.73
CA GLN A 7 3.80 16.17 9.17
C GLN A 7 3.68 15.62 7.74
N LEU A 8 2.69 14.77 7.46
CA LEU A 8 2.43 14.27 6.10
C LEU A 8 2.09 15.41 5.14
N PHE A 9 1.29 16.38 5.61
CA PHE A 9 0.95 17.57 4.83
C PHE A 9 2.19 18.43 4.51
N TYR A 10 3.07 18.66 5.48
CA TYR A 10 4.31 19.40 5.25
C TYR A 10 5.31 18.67 4.35
N ILE A 11 5.39 17.34 4.44
CA ILE A 11 6.20 16.52 3.53
C ILE A 11 5.66 16.63 2.10
N ALA A 12 4.35 16.56 1.91
CA ALA A 12 3.73 16.70 0.59
C ALA A 12 3.98 18.09 -0.02
N LEU A 13 3.84 19.16 0.79
CA LEU A 13 4.11 20.53 0.35
C LEU A 13 5.60 20.74 0.00
N GLY A 14 6.52 20.28 0.85
CA GLY A 14 7.97 20.40 0.60
C GLY A 14 8.41 19.62 -0.65
N GLY A 15 7.85 18.44 -0.87
CA GLY A 15 8.07 17.65 -2.08
C GLY A 15 7.60 18.36 -3.34
N ALA A 16 6.38 18.90 -3.33
CA ALA A 16 5.83 19.63 -4.48
C ALA A 16 6.62 20.90 -4.82
N LEU A 17 7.04 21.67 -3.81
CA LEU A 17 7.87 22.87 -4.00
C LEU A 17 9.25 22.53 -4.57
N SER A 18 9.86 21.44 -4.11
CA SER A 18 11.17 20.97 -4.62
C SER A 18 11.12 20.59 -6.11
N VAL A 19 10.01 20.01 -6.57
CA VAL A 19 9.81 19.71 -8.00
C VAL A 19 9.69 21.00 -8.81
N LYS A 20 8.96 22.00 -8.28
CA LYS A 20 8.79 23.30 -8.94
C LYS A 20 10.12 24.04 -9.07
N GLU A 21 10.90 24.14 -7.99
CA GLU A 21 12.22 24.80 -8.01
C GLU A 21 13.19 24.13 -8.98
N LYS A 22 13.18 22.80 -9.08
CA LYS A 22 14.01 22.07 -10.05
C LYS A 22 13.58 22.32 -11.49
N LEU A 23 12.28 22.43 -11.76
CA LEU A 23 11.73 22.76 -13.07
C LEU A 23 12.11 24.18 -13.52
N GLU A 24 12.11 25.14 -12.59
CA GLU A 24 12.40 26.55 -12.87
C GLU A 24 13.90 26.80 -13.06
N ASN A 25 14.77 26.05 -12.36
CA ASN A 25 16.19 26.38 -12.31
C ASN A 25 17.09 25.82 -13.42
N ASN A 26 16.75 24.73 -14.15
CA ASN A 26 17.61 24.23 -15.25
C ASN A 26 16.93 23.20 -16.18
N SER A 27 16.79 23.52 -17.47
CA SER A 27 16.16 22.63 -18.46
C SER A 27 16.99 21.36 -18.79
N GLU A 28 18.32 21.42 -18.68
CA GLU A 28 19.21 20.27 -18.95
C GLU A 28 19.31 19.30 -17.76
N GLU A 29 19.36 19.83 -16.53
CA GLU A 29 19.36 19.00 -15.31
C GLU A 29 18.01 18.31 -15.10
N VAL A 30 16.89 18.96 -15.46
CA VAL A 30 15.56 18.36 -15.43
C VAL A 30 15.48 17.18 -16.40
N LYS A 31 16.06 17.28 -17.60
CA LYS A 31 16.07 16.18 -18.57
C LYS A 31 16.90 14.99 -18.08
N LYS A 32 18.08 15.24 -17.49
CA LYS A 32 18.90 14.18 -16.88
C LYS A 32 18.18 13.53 -15.70
N TRP A 33 17.64 14.34 -14.79
CA TRP A 33 16.89 13.87 -13.64
C TRP A 33 15.62 13.10 -14.04
N GLN A 34 14.90 13.55 -15.07
CA GLN A 34 13.74 12.84 -15.60
C GLN A 34 14.14 11.48 -16.18
N SER A 35 15.22 11.42 -16.96
CA SER A 35 15.73 10.16 -17.52
C SER A 35 16.21 9.20 -16.43
N GLU A 36 16.89 9.70 -15.40
CA GLU A 36 17.36 8.90 -14.26
C GLU A 36 16.20 8.44 -13.38
N ALA A 37 15.22 9.31 -13.11
CA ALA A 37 14.02 8.97 -12.36
C ALA A 37 13.17 7.93 -13.09
N GLU A 38 13.02 8.04 -14.42
CA GLU A 38 12.30 7.05 -15.22
C GLU A 38 13.02 5.69 -15.24
N ALA A 39 14.35 5.69 -15.38
CA ALA A 39 15.15 4.47 -15.33
C ALA A 39 15.06 3.79 -13.96
N ASN A 40 15.17 4.56 -12.88
CA ASN A 40 15.06 4.06 -11.50
C ASN A 40 13.63 3.57 -11.20
N ALA A 41 12.60 4.26 -11.68
CA ALA A 41 11.22 3.82 -11.53
C ALA A 41 10.95 2.50 -12.26
N ARG A 42 11.48 2.33 -13.47
CA ARG A 42 11.37 1.06 -14.23
C ARG A 42 12.09 -0.08 -13.51
N ALA A 43 13.34 0.13 -13.08
CA ALA A 43 14.10 -0.87 -12.34
C ALA A 43 13.43 -1.26 -11.01
N PHE A 44 12.88 -0.27 -10.30
CA PHE A 44 12.13 -0.49 -9.06
C PHE A 44 10.82 -1.26 -9.30
N LEU A 45 10.08 -0.93 -10.36
CA LEU A 45 8.87 -1.67 -10.73
C LEU A 45 9.18 -3.10 -11.16
N ASP A 46 10.26 -3.32 -11.91
CA ASP A 46 10.72 -4.65 -12.32
C ASP A 46 11.17 -5.48 -11.10
N GLU A 47 11.90 -4.87 -10.16
CA GLU A 47 12.29 -5.51 -8.90
C GLU A 47 11.06 -5.86 -8.05
N LEU A 48 10.10 -4.96 -7.90
CA LEU A 48 8.85 -5.21 -7.18
C LEU A 48 8.02 -6.31 -7.85
N SER A 49 7.98 -6.35 -9.17
CA SER A 49 7.26 -7.37 -9.94
C SER A 49 7.93 -8.74 -9.79
N GLN A 50 9.27 -8.79 -9.82
CA GLN A 50 10.05 -10.00 -9.63
C GLN A 50 9.93 -10.54 -8.18
N ARG A 51 10.04 -9.65 -7.18
CA ARG A 51 9.81 -10.01 -5.77
C ARG A 51 8.36 -10.42 -5.53
N GLY A 52 7.41 -9.70 -6.11
CA GLY A 52 5.99 -10.03 -6.05
C GLY A 52 5.66 -11.36 -6.71
N ALA A 53 6.39 -11.77 -7.76
CA ALA A 53 6.25 -13.09 -8.37
C ALA A 53 6.85 -14.21 -7.50
N GLN A 54 7.97 -13.95 -6.82
CA GLN A 54 8.63 -14.91 -5.92
C GLN A 54 7.90 -15.09 -4.59
N GLU A 55 7.35 -14.00 -4.04
CA GLU A 55 6.67 -14.00 -2.74
C GLU A 55 5.14 -14.01 -2.86
N LYS A 56 4.60 -14.16 -4.07
CA LYS A 56 3.16 -14.07 -4.37
C LYS A 56 2.29 -14.88 -3.40
N ASP A 57 2.68 -16.13 -3.16
CA ASP A 57 1.91 -17.04 -2.32
C ASP A 57 2.09 -16.71 -0.84
N GLN A 58 3.28 -16.30 -0.41
CA GLN A 58 3.54 -15.85 0.96
C GLN A 58 2.80 -14.54 1.28
N VAL A 59 2.84 -13.54 0.40
CA VAL A 59 2.12 -12.27 0.56
C VAL A 59 0.61 -12.48 0.55
N LYS A 60 0.10 -13.40 -0.29
CA LYS A 60 -1.32 -13.72 -0.34
C LYS A 60 -1.80 -14.39 0.95
N ASP A 61 -0.99 -15.27 1.54
CA ASP A 61 -1.31 -15.92 2.80
C ASP A 61 -1.23 -14.93 3.97
N LEU A 62 -0.20 -14.07 3.99
CA LEU A 62 -0.04 -13.01 4.99
C LEU A 62 -1.22 -12.02 4.92
N LEU A 63 -1.62 -11.61 3.73
CA LEU A 63 -2.77 -10.73 3.53
C LEU A 63 -4.09 -11.40 3.94
N ARG A 64 -4.26 -12.70 3.67
CA ARG A 64 -5.44 -13.46 4.13
C ARG A 64 -5.51 -13.57 5.64
N GLU A 65 -4.38 -13.79 6.31
CA GLU A 65 -4.32 -13.80 7.78
C GLU A 65 -4.66 -12.43 8.35
N GLN A 66 -4.05 -11.37 7.84
CA GLN A 66 -4.33 -10.01 8.30
C GLN A 66 -5.80 -9.61 8.12
N ILE A 67 -6.44 -10.00 7.01
CA ILE A 67 -7.88 -9.75 6.81
C ILE A 67 -8.73 -10.57 7.79
N LYS A 68 -8.37 -11.82 8.08
CA LYS A 68 -9.08 -12.63 9.09
C LYS A 68 -8.94 -12.04 10.49
N GLU A 69 -7.76 -11.55 10.83
CA GLU A 69 -7.47 -10.91 12.11
C GLU A 69 -8.35 -9.67 12.28
N VAL A 70 -8.39 -8.79 11.28
CA VAL A 70 -9.26 -7.61 11.27
C VAL A 70 -10.75 -7.97 11.36
N ILE A 71 -11.21 -9.03 10.67
CA ILE A 71 -12.61 -9.50 10.76
C ILE A 71 -12.96 -9.92 12.19
N ASN A 72 -12.05 -10.63 12.87
CA ASN A 72 -12.23 -11.09 14.24
C ASN A 72 -12.18 -9.92 15.23
N GLU A 73 -11.22 -9.00 15.07
CA GLU A 73 -11.08 -7.81 15.93
C GLU A 73 -12.30 -6.88 15.85
N LEU A 74 -12.88 -6.75 14.66
CA LEU A 74 -14.09 -5.94 14.44
C LEU A 74 -15.39 -6.70 14.79
N GLY A 75 -15.31 -7.96 15.21
CA GLY A 75 -16.46 -8.78 15.58
C GLY A 75 -17.43 -9.03 14.42
N LEU A 76 -16.93 -9.05 13.19
CA LEU A 76 -17.75 -9.22 11.98
C LEU A 76 -18.16 -10.68 11.83
N VAL A 77 -19.47 -10.93 11.85
CA VAL A 77 -20.03 -12.28 11.67
C VAL A 77 -19.80 -12.75 10.24
N THR A 78 -19.14 -13.89 10.09
CA THR A 78 -18.86 -14.49 8.79
C THR A 78 -20.00 -15.42 8.35
N ARG A 79 -19.98 -15.79 7.07
CA ARG A 79 -20.98 -16.69 6.49
C ARG A 79 -20.91 -18.10 7.11
N VAL A 80 -19.76 -18.50 7.64
CA VAL A 80 -19.57 -19.78 8.35
C VAL A 80 -20.33 -19.74 9.68
N ASP A 81 -20.14 -18.67 10.45
CA ASP A 81 -20.80 -18.46 11.74
C ASP A 81 -22.34 -18.46 11.61
N LEU A 82 -22.86 -17.89 10.51
CA LEU A 82 -24.30 -17.91 10.21
C LEU A 82 -24.83 -19.31 9.88
N GLU A 83 -24.06 -20.15 9.21
CA GLU A 83 -24.46 -21.52 8.89
C GLU A 83 -24.38 -22.44 10.12
N GLU A 84 -23.41 -22.21 11.00
CA GLU A 84 -23.28 -22.90 12.29
C GLU A 84 -24.46 -22.53 13.22
N LEU A 85 -24.79 -21.24 13.31
CA LEU A 85 -25.98 -20.77 14.02
C LEU A 85 -27.28 -21.40 13.49
N LYS A 86 -27.42 -21.54 12.16
CA LYS A 86 -28.61 -22.20 11.56
C LYS A 86 -28.69 -23.68 11.89
N LYS A 87 -27.57 -24.38 12.03
CA LYS A 87 -27.55 -25.78 12.46
C LYS A 87 -27.96 -25.91 13.92
N ASP A 88 -27.42 -25.07 14.79
CA ASP A 88 -27.77 -25.06 16.22
C ASP A 88 -29.26 -24.77 16.44
N LEU A 89 -29.83 -23.84 15.66
CA LEU A 89 -31.26 -23.52 15.69
C LEU A 89 -32.17 -24.62 15.12
N LYS A 90 -31.65 -25.51 14.27
CA LYS A 90 -32.40 -26.68 13.76
C LYS A 90 -32.30 -27.90 14.67
N THR A 91 -31.32 -27.92 15.58
CA THR A 91 -31.05 -29.04 16.49
C THR A 91 -31.71 -28.82 17.87
N LYS A 92 -32.21 -27.61 18.13
CA LYS A 92 -33.13 -27.27 19.22
C LYS A 92 -34.58 -27.35 18.78
#